data_AF-A0A961EI28-F1
#
_entry.id   AF-A0A961EI28-F1
#
_cell.length_a   1.000
_cell.length_b   1.000
_cell.length_c   1.000
_cell.angle_alpha   90.00
_cell.angle_beta   90.00
_cell.angle_gamma   90.00
#
_symmetry.space_group_name_H-M   'P 1'
#
loop_
_entity.id
_entity.type
_entity.pdbx_description
1 polymer ?
#
loop_
_entity_poly.entity_id
_entity_poly.type
_entity_poly.pdbx_seq_one_letter_code
_entity_poly.pdbx_strand_id
1 'polypeptide(L)'
;FDLDDIARGIAAKLRRRHPHVFADGDARTAAQVEARWEELKAAEKPDRTSVFDGIPRGMAGLERAAKVVARLERAGRLDIAHQAAAGEDVGAQALALVLAARAAGVDPATALRGTLARIETSGL
;
A
#
# COMPACT_ATOMS: atom_id res chain seq x y z
N PHE A 1 -3.81 -17.41 21.35
CA PHE A 1 -3.60 -16.03 21.81
C PHE A 1 -4.95 -15.42 22.12
N ASP A 2 -5.02 -14.53 23.10
CA ASP A 2 -6.22 -13.80 23.50
C ASP A 2 -6.18 -12.32 23.07
N LEU A 3 -7.14 -11.53 23.54
CA LEU A 3 -7.19 -10.09 23.25
C LEU A 3 -6.00 -9.35 23.84
N ASP A 4 -5.54 -9.73 25.02
CA ASP A 4 -4.43 -9.08 25.69
C ASP A 4 -3.12 -9.35 24.97
N ASP A 5 -2.95 -10.55 24.41
CA ASP A 5 -1.83 -10.90 23.53
C ASP A 5 -1.80 -9.99 22.29
N ILE A 6 -2.96 -9.77 21.66
CA ILE A 6 -3.08 -8.86 20.50
C ILE A 6 -2.71 -7.43 20.92
N ALA A 7 -3.28 -6.95 22.02
CA ALA A 7 -3.05 -5.59 22.52
C ALA A 7 -1.57 -5.36 22.86
N ARG A 8 -0.94 -6.30 23.59
CA ARG A 8 0.51 -6.27 23.87
C ARG A 8 1.33 -6.28 22.59
N GLY A 9 0.97 -7.13 21.62
CA GLY A 9 1.63 -7.21 20.32
C GLY A 9 1.59 -5.91 19.54
N ILE A 10 0.41 -5.27 19.46
CA ILE A 10 0.22 -3.98 18.79
C ILE A 10 0.98 -2.87 19.52
N ALA A 11 0.86 -2.79 20.86
CA ALA A 11 1.55 -1.77 21.66
C ALA A 11 3.08 -1.87 21.51
N ALA A 12 3.62 -3.09 21.57
CA ALA A 12 5.05 -3.31 21.37
C ALA A 12 5.50 -2.91 19.95
N LYS A 13 4.70 -3.23 18.93
CA LYS A 13 4.95 -2.85 17.53
C LYS A 13 4.93 -1.33 17.33
N LEU A 14 3.97 -0.63 17.93
CA LEU A 14 3.86 0.83 17.83
C LEU A 14 5.06 1.52 18.50
N ARG A 15 5.48 1.07 19.70
CA ARG A 15 6.68 1.61 20.37
C ARG A 15 7.94 1.41 19.53
N ARG A 16 8.16 0.21 18.98
CA ARG A 16 9.33 -0.08 18.15
C ARG A 16 9.41 0.79 16.89
N ARG A 17 8.27 1.05 16.23
CA ARG A 17 8.24 1.77 14.95
C ARG A 17 8.05 3.28 15.05
N HIS A 18 7.71 3.80 16.23
CA HIS A 18 7.65 5.24 16.51
C HIS A 18 8.58 5.62 17.66
N PRO A 19 9.90 5.41 17.53
CA PRO A 19 10.85 5.83 18.56
C PRO A 19 10.78 7.34 18.81
N HIS A 20 10.42 8.16 17.82
CA HIS A 20 10.24 9.61 17.98
C HIS A 20 9.04 10.02 18.84
N VAL A 21 8.10 9.09 19.13
CA VAL A 21 6.97 9.33 20.05
C VAL A 21 7.24 8.72 21.42
N PHE A 22 7.87 7.54 21.47
CA PHE A 22 7.93 6.71 22.68
C PHE A 22 9.35 6.54 23.28
N ALA A 23 10.37 7.14 22.67
CA ALA A 23 11.78 7.01 23.04
C ALA A 23 12.61 8.18 22.44
N ASP A 24 13.92 7.98 22.28
CA ASP A 24 14.83 8.92 21.63
C ASP A 24 14.89 8.67 20.12
N GLY A 25 13.87 9.14 19.39
CA GLY A 25 13.89 9.20 17.93
C GLY A 25 14.20 10.59 17.40
N ASP A 26 14.80 10.67 16.22
CA ASP A 26 15.28 11.90 15.58
C ASP A 26 14.44 12.37 14.39
N ALA A 27 13.44 11.59 13.94
CA ALA A 27 12.49 12.04 12.92
C ALA A 27 11.72 13.28 13.40
N ARG A 28 11.77 14.37 12.62
CA ARG A 28 11.12 15.65 12.93
C ARG A 28 10.08 16.07 11.89
N THR A 29 10.06 15.45 10.71
CA THR A 29 9.07 15.73 9.65
C THR A 29 8.25 14.49 9.32
N ALA A 30 7.07 14.68 8.74
CA ALA A 30 6.22 13.57 8.31
C ALA A 30 6.95 12.61 7.35
N ALA A 31 7.73 13.16 6.41
CA ALA A 31 8.53 12.37 5.49
C ALA A 31 9.62 11.54 6.21
N GLN A 32 10.30 12.13 7.20
CA GLN A 32 11.28 11.40 8.02
C GLN A 32 10.63 10.31 8.87
N VAL A 33 9.45 10.58 9.43
CA VAL A 33 8.66 9.60 10.19
C VAL A 33 8.27 8.42 9.30
N GLU A 34 7.77 8.68 8.09
CA GLU A 34 7.40 7.63 7.13
C GLU A 34 8.59 6.80 6.69
N ALA A 35 9.71 7.44 6.34
CA ALA A 35 10.95 6.75 5.97
C ALA A 35 11.43 5.82 7.11
N ARG A 36 11.51 6.36 8.34
CA ARG A 36 11.95 5.59 9.51
C ARG A 36 10.99 4.44 9.84
N TRP A 37 9.70 4.65 9.69
CA TRP A 37 8.69 3.61 9.88
C TRP A 37 8.88 2.45 8.90
N GLU A 38 9.14 2.75 7.61
CA GLU A 38 9.36 1.71 6.61
C GLU A 38 10.69 0.97 6.82
N GLU A 39 11.76 1.64 7.24
CA GLU A 39 13.04 1.00 7.63
C GLU A 39 12.82 -0.02 8.76
N LEU A 40 12.18 0.40 9.86
CA LEU A 40 11.94 -0.46 11.02
C LEU A 40 11.02 -1.63 10.66
N LYS A 41 10.03 -1.39 9.80
CA LYS A 41 9.15 -2.44 9.27
C LYS A 41 9.87 -3.43 8.37
N ALA A 42 10.87 -3.00 7.61
CA ALA A 42 11.71 -3.88 6.80
C ALA A 42 12.63 -4.74 7.69
N ALA A 43 13.27 -4.14 8.70
CA ALA A 43 14.12 -4.84 9.65
C ALA A 43 13.38 -5.92 10.46
N GLU A 44 12.08 -5.71 10.76
CA GLU A 44 11.23 -6.70 11.44
C GLU A 44 10.89 -7.95 10.59
N LYS A 45 11.21 -7.96 9.28
CA LYS A 45 10.87 -9.07 8.38
C LYS A 45 12.07 -9.47 7.51
N PRO A 46 13.16 -10.01 8.12
CA PRO A 46 14.38 -10.38 7.40
C PRO A 46 14.14 -11.46 6.35
N ASP A 47 13.12 -12.31 6.52
CA ASP A 47 12.83 -13.43 5.62
C ASP A 47 12.09 -13.03 4.33
N ARG A 48 11.85 -11.73 4.09
CA ARG A 48 11.21 -11.29 2.83
C ARG A 48 12.20 -11.41 1.68
N THR A 49 11.91 -12.32 0.76
CA THR A 49 12.71 -12.56 -0.45
C THR A 49 12.17 -11.81 -1.66
N SER A 50 10.91 -11.34 -1.60
CA SER A 50 10.26 -10.61 -2.68
C SER A 50 9.66 -9.27 -2.24
N VAL A 51 9.75 -8.27 -3.12
CA VAL A 51 9.08 -6.96 -2.95
C VAL A 51 7.56 -7.10 -2.82
N PHE A 52 6.99 -8.19 -3.35
CA PHE A 52 5.57 -8.49 -3.33
C PHE A 52 5.12 -9.28 -2.09
N ASP A 53 6.04 -9.69 -1.21
CA ASP A 53 5.70 -10.48 -0.03
C ASP A 53 4.67 -9.75 0.85
N GLY A 54 3.64 -10.46 1.30
CA GLY A 54 2.55 -9.88 2.09
C GLY A 54 1.52 -9.07 1.28
N ILE A 55 1.48 -9.21 -0.05
CA ILE A 55 0.27 -8.89 -0.83
C ILE A 55 -0.64 -10.13 -0.83
N PRO A 56 -1.83 -10.09 -0.19
CA PRO A 56 -2.74 -11.24 -0.17
C PRO A 56 -3.20 -11.64 -1.57
N ARG A 57 -3.29 -12.96 -1.82
CA ARG A 57 -3.80 -13.49 -3.10
C ARG A 57 -5.31 -13.26 -3.27
N GLY A 58 -6.08 -13.25 -2.18
CA GLY A 58 -7.53 -13.01 -2.19
C GLY A 58 -7.95 -11.53 -2.24
N MET A 59 -7.00 -10.61 -2.43
CA MET A 59 -7.30 -9.18 -2.56
C MET A 59 -8.01 -8.91 -3.90
N ALA A 60 -9.01 -8.02 -3.89
CA ALA A 60 -9.73 -7.62 -5.10
C ALA A 60 -8.76 -7.05 -6.15
N GLY A 61 -9.04 -7.29 -7.44
CA GLY A 61 -8.11 -7.02 -8.54
C GLY A 61 -7.56 -5.58 -8.55
N LEU A 62 -8.44 -4.58 -8.38
CA LEU A 62 -8.06 -3.17 -8.42
C LEU A 62 -7.22 -2.74 -7.21
N GLU A 63 -7.56 -3.23 -6.01
CA GLU A 63 -6.78 -3.01 -4.79
C GLU A 63 -5.41 -3.68 -4.87
N ARG A 64 -5.38 -4.90 -5.41
CA ARG A 64 -4.15 -5.66 -5.61
C ARG A 64 -3.24 -4.96 -6.60
N ALA A 65 -3.78 -4.47 -7.72
CA ALA A 65 -3.03 -3.68 -8.70
C ALA A 65 -2.43 -2.42 -8.05
N ALA A 66 -3.24 -1.63 -7.34
CA ALA A 66 -2.77 -0.45 -6.63
C ALA A 66 -1.66 -0.78 -5.61
N LYS A 67 -1.79 -1.90 -4.89
CA LYS A 67 -0.77 -2.37 -3.94
C LYS A 67 0.53 -2.79 -4.61
N VAL A 68 0.45 -3.53 -5.72
CA VAL A 68 1.62 -3.98 -6.51
C VAL A 68 2.37 -2.77 -7.05
N VAL A 69 1.66 -1.82 -7.68
CA VAL A 69 2.27 -0.56 -8.17
C VAL A 69 2.95 0.19 -7.02
N ALA A 70 2.29 0.31 -5.86
CA ALA A 70 2.91 0.94 -4.69
C ALA A 70 4.14 0.20 -4.14
N ARG A 71 4.28 -1.13 -4.37
CA ARG A 71 5.50 -1.86 -4.02
C ARG A 71 6.61 -1.59 -5.02
N LEU A 72 6.28 -1.57 -6.31
CA LEU A 72 7.23 -1.26 -7.38
C LEU A 72 7.78 0.15 -7.26
N GLU A 73 6.90 1.13 -7.03
CA GLU A 73 7.27 2.53 -6.79
C GLU A 73 8.27 2.66 -5.64
N ARG A 74 7.96 2.05 -4.47
CA ARG A 74 8.87 2.04 -3.32
C ARG A 74 10.21 1.35 -3.59
N ALA A 75 10.23 0.38 -4.50
CA ALA A 75 11.45 -0.32 -4.90
C ALA A 75 12.22 0.41 -6.02
N GLY A 76 11.74 1.57 -6.51
CA GLY A 76 12.32 2.26 -7.66
C GLY A 76 12.16 1.49 -8.98
N ARG A 77 11.16 0.59 -9.07
CA ARG A 77 10.91 -0.33 -10.19
C ARG A 77 9.58 -0.09 -10.89
N LEU A 78 9.16 1.18 -10.97
CA LEU A 78 7.89 1.55 -11.61
C LEU A 78 7.89 1.30 -13.12
N ASP A 79 9.08 1.21 -13.74
CA ASP A 79 9.31 0.80 -15.13
C ASP A 79 8.58 -0.50 -15.48
N ILE A 80 8.59 -1.48 -14.58
CA ILE A 80 7.92 -2.77 -14.77
C ILE A 80 6.40 -2.58 -14.94
N ALA A 81 5.79 -1.71 -14.13
CA ALA A 81 4.36 -1.45 -14.20
C ALA A 81 3.99 -0.70 -15.48
N HIS A 82 4.81 0.28 -15.90
CA HIS A 82 4.61 1.01 -17.15
C HIS A 82 4.72 0.10 -18.37
N GLN A 83 5.71 -0.80 -18.39
CA GLN A 83 5.86 -1.80 -19.46
C GLN A 83 4.64 -2.72 -19.56
N ALA A 84 4.16 -3.23 -18.42
CA ALA A 84 2.96 -4.08 -18.40
C ALA A 84 1.69 -3.32 -18.82
N ALA A 85 1.59 -2.03 -18.49
CA ALA A 85 0.46 -1.18 -18.84
C ALA A 85 0.44 -0.74 -20.32
N ALA A 86 1.52 -0.97 -21.07
CA ALA A 86 1.61 -0.63 -22.50
C ALA A 86 0.95 -1.67 -23.42
N GLY A 87 0.46 -2.79 -22.87
CA GLY A 87 -0.30 -3.77 -23.62
C GLY A 87 -1.68 -3.26 -24.06
N GLU A 88 -2.28 -3.96 -25.02
CA GLU A 88 -3.60 -3.57 -25.57
C GLU A 88 -4.77 -4.27 -24.86
N ASP A 89 -4.51 -5.29 -24.04
CA ASP A 89 -5.55 -6.03 -23.35
C ASP A 89 -6.16 -5.25 -22.17
N VAL A 90 -7.34 -5.70 -21.72
CA VAL A 90 -8.09 -5.06 -20.64
C VAL A 90 -7.32 -5.00 -19.32
N GLY A 91 -6.43 -5.95 -19.07
CA GLY A 91 -5.57 -5.98 -17.88
C GLY A 91 -4.52 -4.86 -17.92
N ALA A 92 -3.87 -4.68 -19.06
CA ALA A 92 -2.94 -3.58 -19.29
C ALA A 92 -3.63 -2.21 -19.18
N GLN A 93 -4.80 -2.06 -19.80
CA GLN A 93 -5.61 -0.84 -19.71
C GLN A 93 -6.07 -0.54 -18.28
N ALA A 94 -6.52 -1.56 -17.53
CA ALA A 94 -6.89 -1.41 -16.13
C ALA A 94 -5.68 -0.99 -15.27
N LEU A 95 -4.50 -1.55 -15.54
CA LEU A 95 -3.26 -1.16 -14.86
C LEU A 95 -2.87 0.29 -15.21
N ALA A 96 -3.03 0.72 -16.46
CA ALA A 96 -2.80 2.10 -16.87
C ALA A 96 -3.71 3.08 -16.10
N LEU A 97 -4.99 2.75 -15.91
CA LEU A 97 -5.91 3.54 -15.08
C LEU A 97 -5.47 3.61 -13.62
N VAL A 98 -4.99 2.50 -13.05
CA VAL A 98 -4.44 2.48 -11.68
C VAL A 98 -3.24 3.40 -11.56
N LEU A 99 -2.32 3.38 -12.53
CA LEU A 99 -1.14 4.25 -12.55
C LEU A 99 -1.55 5.72 -12.63
N ALA A 100 -2.49 6.06 -13.52
CA ALA A 100 -3.00 7.42 -13.66
C ALA A 100 -3.70 7.91 -12.38
N ALA A 101 -4.54 7.08 -11.75
CA ALA A 101 -5.20 7.42 -10.50
C ALA A 101 -4.17 7.69 -9.38
N ARG A 102 -3.14 6.85 -9.26
CA ARG A 102 -2.08 7.03 -8.26
C ARG A 102 -1.27 8.30 -8.49
N ALA A 103 -0.91 8.61 -9.74
CA ALA A 103 -0.22 9.86 -10.08
C ALA A 103 -1.06 11.10 -9.71
N ALA A 104 -2.39 10.98 -9.76
CA ALA A 104 -3.33 12.01 -9.29
C ALA A 104 -3.60 11.98 -7.77
N GLY A 105 -2.96 11.08 -7.01
CA GLY A 105 -3.21 10.93 -5.56
C GLY A 105 -4.56 10.29 -5.20
N VAL A 106 -5.21 9.61 -6.16
CA VAL A 106 -6.53 9.00 -6.00
C VAL A 106 -6.41 7.49 -5.78
N ASP A 107 -7.13 6.95 -4.79
CA ASP A 107 -7.28 5.50 -4.61
C ASP A 107 -8.31 4.95 -5.63
N PRO A 108 -7.89 4.11 -6.60
CA PRO A 108 -8.76 3.69 -7.70
C PRO A 108 -9.94 2.83 -7.23
N ALA A 109 -9.75 2.00 -6.20
CA ALA A 109 -10.81 1.15 -5.65
C ALA A 109 -11.91 1.98 -4.97
N THR A 110 -11.52 2.96 -4.18
CA THR A 110 -12.45 3.90 -3.53
C THR A 110 -13.17 4.77 -4.54
N ALA A 111 -12.45 5.27 -5.56
CA ALA A 111 -13.06 6.06 -6.63
C ALA A 111 -14.11 5.27 -7.43
N LEU A 112 -13.82 4.00 -7.75
CA LEU A 112 -14.78 3.14 -8.43
C LEU A 112 -16.00 2.84 -7.55
N ARG A 113 -15.79 2.46 -6.28
CA ARG A 113 -16.89 2.25 -5.32
C ARG A 113 -17.81 3.46 -5.21
N GLY A 114 -17.24 4.66 -5.10
CA GLY A 114 -18.03 5.90 -5.05
C GLY A 114 -18.82 6.15 -6.33
N THR A 115 -18.27 5.80 -7.49
CA THR A 115 -18.97 5.89 -8.78
C THR A 115 -20.12 4.90 -8.87
N LEU A 116 -19.91 3.65 -8.48
CA LEU A 116 -20.95 2.62 -8.47
C LEU A 116 -22.09 2.99 -7.51
N ALA A 117 -21.76 3.45 -6.30
CA ALA A 117 -22.76 3.90 -5.34
C ALA A 117 -23.67 5.00 -5.91
N ARG A 118 -23.11 5.95 -6.69
CA ARG A 118 -23.93 6.99 -7.36
C ARG A 118 -24.91 6.40 -8.38
N ILE A 119 -24.48 5.41 -9.17
CA ILE A 119 -25.33 4.70 -10.14
C ILE A 119 -26.44 3.94 -9.42
N GLU A 120 -26.10 3.22 -8.34
CA GLU A 120 -27.06 2.46 -7.54
C GLU A 120 -28.13 3.37 -6.92
N THR A 121 -27.76 4.60 -6.56
CA THR A 121 -28.69 5.61 -6.04
C THR A 121 -29.41 6.43 -7.11
N SER A 122 -29.09 6.30 -8.40
CA SER A 122 -29.64 7.18 -9.44
C SER A 122 -31.06 6.87 -9.88
N GLY A 123 -31.75 5.91 -9.24
CA GLY A 123 -33.16 5.61 -9.48
C GLY A 123 -33.46 4.99 -10.84
N LEU A 124 -32.47 4.33 -11.45
CA LEU A 124 -32.72 3.35 -12.53
C LEU A 124 -33.43 2.11 -11.97
#